data_AF-A0A945S6D2-F1
#
_entry.id   AF-A0A945S6D2-F1
#
_cell.length_a   1.000
_cell.length_b   1.000
_cell.length_c   1.000
_cell.angle_alpha   90.00
_cell.angle_beta   90.00
_cell.angle_gamma   90.00
#
_symmetry.space_group_name_H-M   'P 1'
#
loop_
_entity.id
_entity.type
_entity.pdbx_description
1 polymer ?
#
loop_
_entity_poly.entity_id
_entity_poly.type
_entity_poly.pdbx_seq_one_letter_code
_entity_poly.pdbx_strand_id
1 'polypeptide(L)'
;MNLRRFQIMAVLIAIVVSTALPGVVCGDTVLAPDSLRLVPRNGVDARADIVSIPDGEESTLRIAFEKTDDVRRMLTIGGPVPADIEGGRVLVVDGELQLVAGQSPRLCAVLLGRGGQRWIRKVSEVQPGEGRHAWPVSLARMQAAAFTETDIEAVSWSMVERIWIGLVFDGPAKGRWDVHAVRLTNDPPPALVPVSLTRAGAIGWRLHHDAAVKAELTISEASPDGEPGMRVAYTFPGGRHMYCTCSLSVSTEQPELYRAVRLTYRASLPPGIAGLLFGLADADALYLAASPGPSAQWRTLTIPYSTLKRAGWTQDPNGRFDPETLTKVWIGTHGAAAGEGGAGQIDVAAIELVP
;
A
#
# COMPACT_ATOMS: atom_id res chain seq x y z
N MET A 1 -69.64 -11.09 -23.78
CA MET A 1 -68.94 -12.34 -23.42
C MET A 1 -67.49 -12.23 -23.88
N ASN A 2 -66.56 -12.02 -22.94
CA ASN A 2 -65.13 -12.33 -22.98
C ASN A 2 -64.39 -11.44 -21.96
N LEU A 3 -64.23 -11.99 -20.75
CA LEU A 3 -63.41 -11.45 -19.68
C LEU A 3 -61.92 -11.47 -20.10
N ARG A 4 -61.27 -10.31 -20.09
CA ARG A 4 -59.80 -10.23 -19.98
C ARG A 4 -59.45 -9.91 -18.53
N ARG A 5 -58.74 -10.87 -17.93
CA ARG A 5 -58.26 -10.90 -16.55
C ARG A 5 -57.28 -9.74 -16.31
N PHE A 6 -57.57 -8.91 -15.31
CA PHE A 6 -56.59 -8.03 -14.66
C PHE A 6 -55.69 -8.91 -13.78
N GLN A 7 -54.39 -9.00 -14.11
CA GLN A 7 -53.38 -9.46 -13.17
C GLN A 7 -52.94 -8.27 -12.32
N ILE A 8 -53.31 -8.30 -11.05
CA ILE A 8 -52.83 -7.38 -10.03
C ILE A 8 -51.42 -7.85 -9.66
N MET A 9 -50.40 -7.09 -10.08
CA MET A 9 -49.01 -7.27 -9.66
C MET A 9 -48.85 -6.61 -8.29
N ALA A 10 -48.86 -7.41 -7.22
CA ALA A 10 -48.55 -6.94 -5.88
C ALA A 10 -47.04 -6.64 -5.80
N VAL A 11 -46.68 -5.36 -5.74
CA VAL A 11 -45.31 -4.91 -5.46
C VAL A 11 -45.10 -5.01 -3.95
N LEU A 12 -44.37 -6.03 -3.51
CA LEU A 12 -43.89 -6.14 -2.14
C LEU A 12 -42.67 -5.21 -1.99
N ILE A 13 -42.87 -4.04 -1.36
CA ILE A 13 -41.76 -3.18 -0.93
C ILE A 13 -41.20 -3.78 0.36
N ALA A 14 -40.15 -4.58 0.24
CA ALA A 14 -39.34 -4.98 1.37
C ALA A 14 -38.50 -3.78 1.82
N ILE A 15 -38.93 -3.09 2.88
CA ILE A 15 -38.09 -2.14 3.60
C ILE A 15 -37.04 -2.97 4.33
N VAL A 16 -35.85 -3.12 3.72
CA VAL A 16 -34.66 -3.57 4.43
C VAL A 16 -34.25 -2.43 5.35
N VAL A 17 -34.74 -2.48 6.59
CA VAL A 17 -34.16 -1.69 7.67
C VAL A 17 -32.77 -2.25 7.89
N SER A 18 -31.78 -1.62 7.25
CA SER A 18 -30.37 -1.85 7.55
C SER A 18 -30.15 -1.37 8.97
N THR A 19 -30.28 -2.27 9.94
CA THR A 19 -29.78 -2.05 11.28
C THR A 19 -28.27 -1.99 11.14
N ALA A 20 -27.72 -0.78 11.03
CA ALA A 20 -26.30 -0.55 11.17
C ALA A 20 -25.90 -1.12 12.53
N LEU A 21 -25.32 -2.32 12.52
CA LEU A 21 -24.68 -2.88 13.70
C LEU A 21 -23.66 -1.83 14.15
N PRO A 22 -23.60 -1.47 15.45
CA PRO A 22 -22.55 -0.60 15.95
C PRO A 22 -21.23 -1.25 15.54
N GLY A 23 -20.50 -0.58 14.64
CA GLY A 23 -19.19 -1.04 14.22
C GLY A 23 -18.36 -1.19 15.49
N VAL A 24 -17.89 -2.40 15.76
CA VAL A 24 -16.93 -2.64 16.84
C VAL A 24 -15.70 -1.81 16.47
N VAL A 25 -15.56 -0.66 17.11
CA VAL A 25 -14.34 0.15 17.02
C VAL A 25 -13.29 -0.65 17.78
N CYS A 26 -12.50 -1.43 17.05
CA CYS A 26 -11.32 -2.06 17.63
C CYS A 26 -10.45 -0.94 18.17
N GLY A 27 -10.29 -0.88 19.50
CA GLY A 27 -9.37 0.06 20.13
C GLY A 27 -7.94 -0.27 19.74
N ASP A 28 -7.05 0.71 19.81
CA ASP A 28 -5.62 0.49 19.66
C ASP A 28 -5.13 -0.43 20.79
N THR A 29 -4.63 -1.60 20.42
CA THR A 29 -4.05 -2.54 21.38
C THR A 29 -2.56 -2.27 21.50
N VAL A 30 -2.12 -1.75 22.64
CA VAL A 30 -0.70 -1.50 22.92
C VAL A 30 -0.08 -2.71 23.63
N LEU A 31 0.96 -3.29 23.02
CA LEU A 31 1.82 -4.27 23.67
C LEU A 31 2.91 -3.52 24.43
N ALA A 32 2.79 -3.48 25.74
CA ALA A 32 3.75 -2.81 26.60
C ALA A 32 5.16 -3.44 26.45
N PRO A 33 6.26 -2.65 26.45
CA PRO A 33 7.61 -3.18 26.26
C PRO A 33 8.01 -4.26 27.27
N ASP A 34 7.51 -4.17 28.50
CA ASP A 34 7.71 -5.15 29.56
C ASP A 34 6.92 -6.46 29.37
N SER A 35 6.06 -6.55 28.36
CA SER A 35 5.41 -7.78 27.91
C SER A 35 6.17 -8.50 26.78
N LEU A 36 7.13 -7.80 26.17
CA LEU A 36 7.95 -8.30 25.07
C LEU A 36 9.25 -8.91 25.59
N ARG A 37 9.68 -10.03 25.01
CA ARG A 37 10.93 -10.70 25.36
C ARG A 37 11.75 -10.97 24.11
N LEU A 38 13.07 -10.92 24.24
CA LEU A 38 13.97 -11.43 23.22
C LEU A 38 13.66 -12.91 23.00
N VAL A 39 13.46 -13.31 21.74
CA VAL A 39 13.25 -14.70 21.35
C VAL A 39 14.61 -15.26 20.94
N PRO A 40 15.20 -16.21 21.70
CA PRO A 40 16.53 -16.72 21.41
C PRO A 40 16.61 -17.33 20.01
N ARG A 41 17.62 -16.94 19.24
CA ARG A 41 17.89 -17.44 17.88
C ARG A 41 19.39 -17.64 17.68
N ASN A 42 19.75 -18.68 16.94
CA ASN A 42 21.15 -18.93 16.58
C ASN A 42 21.64 -17.86 15.60
N GLY A 43 22.88 -17.39 15.81
CA GLY A 43 23.60 -16.52 14.85
C GLY A 43 23.44 -15.01 15.07
N VAL A 44 22.75 -14.57 16.13
CA VAL A 44 22.77 -13.16 16.57
C VAL A 44 22.98 -13.17 18.08
N ASP A 45 24.11 -12.62 18.55
CA ASP A 45 24.29 -12.35 19.97
C ASP A 45 23.49 -11.11 20.32
N ALA A 46 22.56 -11.23 21.25
CA ALA A 46 21.68 -10.12 21.62
C ALA A 46 21.32 -10.17 23.10
N ARG A 47 21.21 -8.98 23.68
CA ARG A 47 20.79 -8.75 25.08
C ARG A 47 19.71 -7.70 25.10
N ALA A 48 18.73 -7.90 25.97
CA ALA A 48 17.59 -7.01 26.08
C ALA A 48 17.39 -6.59 27.53
N ASP A 49 17.24 -5.28 27.75
CA ASP A 49 17.04 -4.67 29.06
C ASP A 49 15.83 -3.74 29.01
N ILE A 50 15.05 -3.71 30.09
CA ILE A 50 13.99 -2.71 30.25
C ILE A 50 14.61 -1.48 30.90
N VAL A 51 14.59 -0.36 30.18
CA VAL A 51 15.06 0.93 30.67
C VAL A 51 13.85 1.78 31.03
N SER A 52 13.76 2.19 32.30
CA SER A 52 12.75 3.16 32.74
C SER A 52 13.26 4.57 32.46
N ILE A 53 12.44 5.41 31.84
CA ILE A 53 12.75 6.82 31.64
C ILE A 53 12.34 7.56 32.94
N PRO A 54 13.26 8.30 33.60
CA PRO A 54 12.91 9.17 34.72
C PRO A 54 11.80 10.14 34.26
N ASP A 55 10.83 10.41 35.12
CA ASP A 55 9.63 11.25 34.85
C ASP A 55 8.39 10.54 34.28
N GLY A 56 8.41 9.20 34.25
CA GLY A 56 7.21 8.43 34.58
C GLY A 56 6.23 8.08 33.45
N GLU A 57 6.56 8.23 32.17
CA GLU A 57 5.55 7.92 31.14
C GLU A 57 5.79 6.67 30.28
N GLU A 58 7.01 6.22 29.97
CA GLU A 58 7.16 5.00 29.13
C GLU A 58 8.42 4.18 29.49
N SER A 59 8.27 2.86 29.59
CA SER A 59 9.41 1.94 29.61
C SER A 59 9.91 1.72 28.19
N THR A 60 11.19 1.40 28.01
CA THR A 60 11.76 1.08 26.69
C THR A 60 12.45 -0.28 26.76
N LEU A 61 12.16 -1.16 25.80
CA LEU A 61 12.92 -2.40 25.62
C LEU A 61 14.14 -2.08 24.76
N ARG A 62 15.30 -1.99 25.39
CA ARG A 62 16.59 -1.73 24.73
C ARG A 62 17.27 -3.04 24.39
N ILE A 63 17.62 -3.21 23.12
CA ILE A 63 18.25 -4.43 22.60
C ILE A 63 19.60 -4.09 22.00
N ALA A 64 20.69 -4.55 22.61
CA ALA A 64 22.01 -4.52 22.00
C ALA A 64 22.24 -5.82 21.23
N PHE A 65 22.78 -5.75 20.02
CA PHE A 65 22.98 -6.92 19.18
C PHE A 65 24.27 -6.88 18.36
N GLU A 66 24.80 -8.08 18.07
CA GLU A 66 25.93 -8.31 17.20
C GLU A 66 25.73 -9.61 16.40
N LYS A 67 25.94 -9.49 15.10
CA LYS A 67 25.89 -10.57 14.12
C LYS A 67 27.14 -10.49 13.28
N THR A 68 27.93 -11.56 13.27
CA THR A 68 29.27 -11.58 12.65
C THR A 68 29.34 -12.38 11.35
N ASP A 69 28.35 -13.25 11.08
CA ASP A 69 28.31 -14.08 9.86
C ASP A 69 27.63 -13.36 8.67
N ASP A 70 27.78 -13.91 7.47
CA ASP A 70 27.12 -13.41 6.25
C ASP A 70 25.73 -14.04 6.01
N VAL A 71 25.30 -14.97 6.87
CA VAL A 71 24.04 -15.71 6.69
C VAL A 71 22.86 -14.82 7.05
N ARG A 72 21.75 -14.86 6.31
CA ARG A 72 20.53 -14.13 6.71
C ARG A 72 20.05 -14.59 8.09
N ARG A 73 19.88 -13.66 9.03
CA ARG A 73 19.33 -13.94 10.39
C ARG A 73 18.28 -12.91 10.77
N MET A 74 17.48 -13.24 11.78
CA MET A 74 16.45 -12.37 12.32
C MET A 74 16.66 -12.17 13.82
N LEU A 75 16.92 -10.94 14.24
CA LEU A 75 16.79 -10.52 15.64
C LEU A 75 15.30 -10.43 15.94
N THR A 76 14.82 -11.10 16.99
CA THR A 76 13.39 -11.26 17.22
C THR A 76 13.02 -10.91 18.66
N ILE A 77 11.98 -10.10 18.83
CA ILE A 77 11.26 -9.95 20.10
C ILE A 77 9.83 -10.47 19.93
N GLY A 78 9.20 -10.84 21.03
CA GLY A 78 7.83 -11.32 20.97
C GLY A 78 7.13 -11.35 22.31
N GLY A 79 5.80 -11.35 22.23
CA GLY A 79 4.91 -11.36 23.39
C GLY A 79 3.58 -12.06 23.06
N PRO A 80 2.75 -12.28 24.08
CA PRO A 80 1.36 -12.70 23.86
C PRO A 80 0.59 -11.60 23.13
N VAL A 81 -0.39 -12.01 22.35
CA VAL A 81 -1.37 -11.10 21.73
C VAL A 81 -2.63 -11.06 22.61
N PRO A 82 -3.23 -9.87 22.85
CA PRO A 82 -4.50 -9.77 23.56
C PRO A 82 -5.63 -10.53 22.87
N ALA A 83 -6.55 -11.09 23.66
CA ALA A 83 -7.60 -11.98 23.16
C ALA A 83 -8.59 -11.29 22.21
N ASP A 84 -8.60 -9.95 22.17
CA ASP A 84 -9.50 -9.08 21.42
C ASP A 84 -8.85 -8.42 20.19
N ILE A 85 -7.73 -8.96 19.67
CA ILE A 85 -7.05 -8.43 18.46
C ILE A 85 -7.91 -8.48 17.17
N GLU A 86 -9.16 -8.95 17.23
CA GLU A 86 -10.00 -9.08 16.04
C GLU A 86 -10.07 -7.76 15.27
N GLY A 87 -9.51 -7.78 14.07
CA GLY A 87 -9.52 -6.67 13.14
C GLY A 87 -8.17 -6.00 12.93
N GLY A 88 -7.23 -6.04 13.89
CA GLY A 88 -5.96 -5.30 13.83
C GLY A 88 -5.21 -5.51 12.51
N ARG A 89 -5.21 -4.50 11.63
CA ARG A 89 -4.65 -4.60 10.27
C ARG A 89 -3.22 -4.11 10.16
N VAL A 90 -2.74 -3.34 11.13
CA VAL A 90 -1.43 -2.71 11.11
C VAL A 90 -0.76 -2.90 12.45
N LEU A 91 0.47 -3.43 12.42
CA LEU A 91 1.39 -3.42 13.54
C LEU A 91 2.28 -2.18 13.41
N VAL A 92 2.21 -1.24 14.34
CA VAL A 92 3.11 -0.09 14.41
C VAL A 92 4.18 -0.36 15.46
N VAL A 93 5.43 -0.39 15.01
CA VAL A 93 6.60 -0.50 15.88
C VAL A 93 7.18 0.88 16.06
N ASP A 94 7.16 1.37 17.29
CA ASP A 94 7.62 2.69 17.66
C ASP A 94 8.96 2.55 18.39
N GLY A 95 10.03 3.11 17.82
CA GLY A 95 11.38 2.83 18.29
C GLY A 95 12.47 3.69 17.64
N GLU A 96 13.70 3.37 18.02
CA GLU A 96 14.93 3.94 17.47
C GLU A 96 15.89 2.81 17.12
N LEU A 97 16.45 2.83 15.91
CA LEU A 97 17.46 1.88 15.46
C LEU A 97 18.77 2.62 15.19
N GLN A 98 19.84 2.22 15.89
CA GLN A 98 21.19 2.72 15.68
C GLN A 98 22.10 1.57 15.23
N LEU A 99 22.74 1.73 14.08
CA LEU A 99 23.73 0.78 13.59
C LEU A 99 25.14 1.34 13.79
N VAL A 100 26.01 0.53 14.38
CA VAL A 100 27.46 0.75 14.43
C VAL A 100 28.10 0.20 13.16
N ALA A 101 27.59 -0.92 12.65
CA ALA A 101 28.03 -1.56 11.41
C ALA A 101 26.90 -2.36 10.76
N GLY A 102 27.01 -2.60 9.45
CA GLY A 102 26.06 -3.37 8.65
C GLY A 102 25.13 -2.50 7.81
N GLN A 103 24.28 -3.17 7.02
CA GLN A 103 23.24 -2.53 6.21
C GLN A 103 21.94 -2.38 7.00
N SER A 104 21.06 -1.48 6.56
CA SER A 104 19.71 -1.30 7.10
C SER A 104 18.94 -2.63 7.09
N PRO A 105 18.43 -3.11 8.24
CA PRO A 105 17.63 -4.33 8.27
C PRO A 105 16.24 -4.09 7.69
N ARG A 106 15.56 -5.18 7.36
CA ARG A 106 14.12 -5.16 7.04
C ARG A 106 13.30 -5.51 8.26
N LEU A 107 12.20 -4.78 8.47
CA LEU A 107 11.25 -5.13 9.53
C LEU A 107 10.40 -6.33 9.11
N CYS A 108 10.05 -7.16 10.07
CA CYS A 108 9.28 -8.39 9.88
C CYS A 108 8.29 -8.57 11.03
N ALA A 109 7.08 -8.99 10.71
CA ALA A 109 6.10 -9.47 11.68
C ALA A 109 5.82 -10.96 11.43
N VAL A 110 5.77 -11.75 12.50
CA VAL A 110 5.35 -13.15 12.46
C VAL A 110 4.20 -13.36 13.45
N LEU A 111 3.07 -13.84 12.96
CA LEU A 111 1.97 -14.29 13.80
C LEU A 111 2.12 -15.78 14.07
N LEU A 112 1.94 -16.18 15.33
CA LEU A 112 1.98 -17.56 15.78
C LEU A 112 0.61 -17.93 16.32
N GLY A 113 -0.03 -18.90 15.66
CA GLY A 113 -1.31 -19.42 16.05
C GLY A 113 -1.24 -20.79 16.74
N ARG A 114 -2.37 -21.16 17.35
CA ARG A 114 -2.62 -22.51 17.88
C ARG A 114 -2.37 -23.58 16.83
N GLY A 115 -1.89 -24.74 17.25
CA GLY A 115 -1.64 -25.86 16.35
C GLY A 115 -0.48 -25.65 15.38
N GLY A 116 0.46 -24.76 15.71
CA GLY A 116 1.69 -24.58 14.92
C GLY A 116 1.53 -23.70 13.68
N GLN A 117 0.41 -22.99 13.54
CA GLN A 117 0.14 -22.09 12.43
C GLN A 117 1.05 -20.86 12.50
N ARG A 118 1.65 -20.45 11.37
CA ARG A 118 2.59 -19.34 11.35
C ARG A 118 2.41 -18.51 10.08
N TRP A 119 2.32 -17.21 10.24
CA TRP A 119 2.26 -16.28 9.11
C TRP A 119 3.37 -15.26 9.23
N ILE A 120 3.95 -14.88 8.10
CA ILE A 120 5.06 -13.92 8.04
C ILE A 120 4.72 -12.80 7.05
N ARG A 121 5.07 -11.58 7.46
CA ARG A 121 5.12 -10.41 6.60
C ARG A 121 6.49 -9.77 6.77
N LYS A 122 7.20 -9.59 5.66
CA LYS A 122 8.42 -8.77 5.60
C LYS A 122 8.05 -7.46 4.93
N VAL A 123 8.62 -6.37 5.40
CA VAL A 123 8.41 -5.05 4.83
C VAL A 123 9.74 -4.37 4.53
N SER A 124 9.64 -3.11 4.12
CA SER A 124 10.75 -2.28 3.66
C SER A 124 11.81 -2.06 4.75
N GLU A 125 12.95 -1.54 4.29
CA GLU A 125 14.10 -1.27 5.15
C GLU A 125 13.76 -0.27 6.26
N VAL A 126 14.23 -0.59 7.46
CA VAL A 126 14.23 0.30 8.61
C VAL A 126 15.45 1.19 8.50
N GLN A 127 15.23 2.49 8.30
CA GLN A 127 16.34 3.44 8.25
C GLN A 127 16.92 3.65 9.64
N PRO A 128 18.21 3.36 9.87
CA PRO A 128 18.86 3.68 11.13
C PRO A 128 19.04 5.20 11.24
N GLY A 129 18.99 5.72 12.45
CA GLY A 129 19.15 7.15 12.69
C GLY A 129 18.85 7.52 14.13
N GLU A 130 19.10 8.78 14.45
CA GLU A 130 18.72 9.34 15.74
C GLU A 130 17.20 9.60 15.79
N GLY A 131 16.63 9.45 16.98
CA GLY A 131 15.25 9.82 17.27
C GLY A 131 14.25 8.69 17.08
N ARG A 132 13.01 8.99 17.48
CA ARG A 132 11.89 8.05 17.53
C ARG A 132 11.18 8.01 16.18
N HIS A 133 10.97 6.80 15.67
CA HIS A 133 10.30 6.52 14.39
C HIS A 133 9.16 5.53 14.58
N ALA A 134 8.08 5.71 13.81
CA ALA A 134 6.98 4.75 13.75
C ALA A 134 7.08 3.95 12.45
N TRP A 135 7.34 2.65 12.56
CA TRP A 135 7.43 1.73 11.43
C TRP A 135 6.16 0.86 11.35
N PRO A 136 5.22 1.18 10.44
CA PRO A 136 4.05 0.35 10.23
C PRO A 136 4.36 -0.88 9.39
N VAL A 137 3.77 -1.99 9.82
CA VAL A 137 3.73 -3.28 9.14
C VAL A 137 2.26 -3.63 8.95
N SER A 138 1.76 -3.51 7.73
CA SER A 138 0.47 -4.05 7.35
C SER A 138 0.47 -5.57 7.53
N LEU A 139 -0.50 -6.06 8.29
CA LEU A 139 -0.80 -7.47 8.48
C LEU A 139 -1.77 -7.98 7.40
N ALA A 140 -2.10 -7.15 6.40
CA ALA A 140 -2.75 -7.64 5.20
C ALA A 140 -1.79 -8.56 4.42
N ARG A 141 -2.35 -9.60 3.80
CA ARG A 141 -1.61 -10.53 2.92
C ARG A 141 -0.37 -11.15 3.56
N MET A 142 -0.40 -11.41 4.86
CA MET A 142 0.63 -12.26 5.47
C MET A 142 0.63 -13.63 4.78
N GLN A 143 1.82 -14.16 4.53
CA GLN A 143 1.99 -15.45 3.89
C GLN A 143 2.18 -16.52 4.95
N ALA A 144 1.67 -17.73 4.73
CA ALA A 144 2.06 -18.86 5.55
C ALA A 144 3.59 -19.01 5.53
N ALA A 145 4.20 -19.19 6.70
CA ALA A 145 5.64 -19.41 6.76
C ALA A 145 5.96 -20.78 6.12
N ALA A 146 7.11 -20.92 5.45
CA ALA A 146 7.50 -22.14 4.74
C ALA A 146 7.60 -23.41 5.61
N PHE A 147 7.57 -23.24 6.94
CA PHE A 147 7.61 -24.30 7.95
C PHE A 147 6.28 -24.42 8.72
N THR A 148 5.18 -23.96 8.13
CA THR A 148 3.83 -24.17 8.65
C THR A 148 3.40 -25.59 8.29
N GLU A 149 2.88 -26.34 9.26
CA GLU A 149 2.56 -27.77 9.10
C GLU A 149 1.18 -28.01 8.44
N THR A 150 0.46 -26.95 8.10
CA THR A 150 -0.94 -26.99 7.64
C THR A 150 -1.15 -26.10 6.42
N ASP A 151 -1.96 -26.55 5.47
CA ASP A 151 -2.42 -25.74 4.33
C ASP A 151 -3.39 -24.65 4.81
N ILE A 152 -2.87 -23.45 4.99
CA ILE A 152 -3.66 -22.28 5.41
C ILE A 152 -3.35 -21.11 4.49
N GLU A 153 -4.40 -20.56 3.88
CA GLU A 153 -4.27 -19.45 2.94
C GLU A 153 -4.40 -18.07 3.62
N ALA A 154 -5.20 -17.96 4.68
CA ALA A 154 -5.49 -16.69 5.36
C ALA A 154 -5.22 -16.73 6.87
N VAL A 155 -4.92 -15.57 7.46
CA VAL A 155 -4.73 -15.44 8.91
C VAL A 155 -6.06 -15.68 9.62
N SER A 156 -6.09 -16.63 10.55
CA SER A 156 -7.21 -16.83 11.46
C SER A 156 -6.93 -16.10 12.77
N TRP A 157 -7.44 -14.88 12.92
CA TRP A 157 -7.14 -14.01 14.07
C TRP A 157 -7.50 -14.64 15.42
N SER A 158 -8.61 -15.36 15.50
CA SER A 158 -9.01 -16.11 16.70
C SER A 158 -8.02 -17.21 17.12
N MET A 159 -7.12 -17.61 16.23
CA MET A 159 -6.09 -18.62 16.49
C MET A 159 -4.76 -18.02 16.92
N VAL A 160 -4.53 -16.71 16.71
CA VAL A 160 -3.26 -16.03 16.99
C VAL A 160 -3.06 -15.91 18.51
N GLU A 161 -1.98 -16.49 19.03
CA GLU A 161 -1.64 -16.44 20.46
C GLU A 161 -0.48 -15.50 20.74
N ARG A 162 0.44 -15.35 19.77
CA ARG A 162 1.67 -14.59 19.94
C ARG A 162 2.01 -13.85 18.66
N ILE A 163 2.71 -12.74 18.85
CA ILE A 163 3.32 -11.97 17.78
C ILE A 163 4.81 -11.89 18.02
N TRP A 164 5.57 -12.07 16.95
CA TRP A 164 6.98 -11.76 16.89
C TRP A 164 7.21 -10.60 15.95
N ILE A 165 8.16 -9.77 16.34
CA ILE A 165 8.62 -8.60 15.60
C ILE A 165 10.12 -8.78 15.46
N GLY A 166 10.61 -8.65 14.24
CA GLY A 166 12.02 -8.89 13.99
C GLY A 166 12.66 -7.96 12.99
N LEU A 167 13.96 -7.77 13.18
CA LEU A 167 14.86 -7.13 12.22
C LEU A 167 15.61 -8.22 11.47
N VAL A 168 15.43 -8.27 10.15
CA VAL A 168 16.09 -9.23 9.25
C VAL A 168 17.35 -8.60 8.68
N PHE A 169 18.50 -9.22 8.94
CA PHE A 169 19.82 -8.79 8.49
C PHE A 169 20.36 -9.71 7.40
N ASP A 170 20.85 -9.13 6.31
CA ASP A 170 21.45 -9.79 5.14
C ASP A 170 22.99 -9.66 5.13
N GLY A 171 23.62 -9.91 6.28
CA GLY A 171 25.08 -9.77 6.44
C GLY A 171 25.46 -9.46 7.88
N PRO A 172 26.74 -9.21 8.18
CA PRO A 172 27.19 -8.80 9.49
C PRO A 172 26.54 -7.47 9.91
N ALA A 173 26.17 -7.34 11.17
CA ALA A 173 25.51 -6.16 11.71
C ALA A 173 25.79 -6.00 13.21
N LYS A 174 25.94 -4.77 13.67
CA LYS A 174 26.10 -4.44 15.08
C LYS A 174 25.37 -3.16 15.40
N GLY A 175 24.63 -3.13 16.50
CA GLY A 175 23.85 -1.96 16.83
C GLY A 175 23.01 -2.08 18.10
N ARG A 176 22.09 -1.13 18.21
CA ARG A 176 21.10 -1.02 19.28
C ARG A 176 19.73 -0.75 18.68
N TRP A 177 18.72 -1.45 19.18
CA TRP A 177 17.32 -1.22 18.86
C TRP A 177 16.55 -0.93 20.14
N ASP A 178 16.06 0.30 20.27
CA ASP A 178 15.23 0.74 21.37
C ASP A 178 13.76 0.67 20.92
N VAL A 179 12.95 -0.17 21.57
CA VAL A 179 11.51 -0.33 21.28
C VAL A 179 10.72 0.35 22.39
N HIS A 180 10.06 1.45 22.05
CA HIS A 180 9.26 2.25 22.97
C HIS A 180 7.83 1.74 23.08
N ALA A 181 7.22 1.36 21.96
CA ALA A 181 5.89 0.79 21.95
C ALA A 181 5.69 -0.11 20.74
N VAL A 182 4.79 -1.07 20.89
CA VAL A 182 4.25 -1.84 19.78
C VAL A 182 2.74 -1.72 19.85
N ARG A 183 2.10 -1.34 18.74
CA ARG A 183 0.66 -1.11 18.69
C ARG A 183 0.05 -1.91 17.56
N LEU A 184 -1.09 -2.52 17.82
CA LEU A 184 -1.94 -3.15 16.82
C LEU A 184 -3.15 -2.25 16.63
N THR A 185 -3.38 -1.83 15.39
CA THR A 185 -4.38 -0.82 15.05
C THR A 185 -4.99 -1.10 13.67
N ASN A 186 -6.14 -0.48 13.40
CA ASN A 186 -6.77 -0.46 12.09
C ASN A 186 -6.39 0.79 11.28
N ASP A 187 -5.90 1.82 11.97
CA ASP A 187 -5.55 3.08 11.36
C ASP A 187 -4.03 3.13 11.13
N PRO A 188 -3.57 3.28 9.88
CA PRO A 188 -2.16 3.46 9.64
C PRO A 188 -1.68 4.73 10.34
N PRO A 189 -0.43 4.77 10.83
CA PRO A 189 0.04 5.91 11.60
C PRO A 189 0.05 7.19 10.74
N PRO A 190 -0.32 8.35 11.29
CA PRO A 190 -0.40 9.61 10.56
C PRO A 190 0.96 10.10 10.03
N ALA A 191 2.07 9.56 10.54
CA ALA A 191 3.44 9.90 10.17
C ALA A 191 3.95 9.16 8.91
N LEU A 192 3.10 8.45 8.18
CA LEU A 192 3.49 7.84 6.91
C LEU A 192 3.91 8.93 5.91
N VAL A 193 5.12 8.79 5.37
CA VAL A 193 5.60 9.68 4.31
C VAL A 193 5.04 9.21 2.97
N PRO A 194 4.66 10.12 2.06
CA PRO A 194 4.32 9.76 0.70
C PRO A 194 5.37 8.87 0.03
N VAL A 195 4.93 7.82 -0.65
CA VAL A 195 5.82 6.97 -1.44
C VAL A 195 5.73 7.36 -2.90
N SER A 196 6.81 7.94 -3.41
CA SER A 196 6.94 8.24 -4.83
C SER A 196 7.09 6.95 -5.63
N LEU A 197 6.19 6.76 -6.59
CA LEU A 197 6.23 5.66 -7.56
C LEU A 197 7.11 6.02 -8.77
N THR A 198 7.35 7.30 -9.03
CA THR A 198 8.10 7.79 -10.21
C THR A 198 9.62 7.79 -10.03
N ARG A 199 10.13 7.69 -8.79
CA ARG A 199 11.57 7.70 -8.47
C ARG A 199 12.39 6.54 -9.07
N ALA A 200 11.74 5.50 -9.59
CA ALA A 200 12.42 4.44 -10.35
C ALA A 200 12.90 4.91 -11.74
N GLY A 201 12.65 6.17 -12.12
CA GLY A 201 12.96 6.70 -13.45
C GLY A 201 12.03 6.13 -14.53
N ALA A 202 12.32 6.45 -15.80
CA ALA A 202 11.46 6.07 -16.92
C ALA A 202 11.37 4.56 -17.20
N ILE A 203 12.28 3.76 -16.64
CA ILE A 203 12.38 2.31 -16.85
C ILE A 203 11.09 1.59 -16.43
N GLY A 204 10.29 2.18 -15.53
CA GLY A 204 9.04 1.59 -15.05
C GLY A 204 7.81 1.79 -15.94
N TRP A 205 7.85 2.73 -16.90
CA TRP A 205 6.66 3.10 -17.68
C TRP A 205 6.45 2.19 -18.89
N ARG A 206 5.19 1.83 -19.14
CA ARG A 206 4.78 1.07 -20.33
C ARG A 206 3.71 1.82 -21.09
N LEU A 207 3.94 2.03 -22.38
CA LEU A 207 3.00 2.69 -23.30
C LEU A 207 2.05 1.66 -23.91
N HIS A 208 0.76 1.97 -23.94
CA HIS A 208 -0.32 1.17 -24.53
C HIS A 208 -1.21 2.07 -25.38
N HIS A 209 -1.45 1.73 -26.64
CA HIS A 209 -2.34 2.50 -27.51
C HIS A 209 -2.94 1.63 -28.61
N ASP A 210 -4.01 2.12 -29.23
CA ASP A 210 -4.55 1.52 -30.45
C ASP A 210 -3.56 1.60 -31.61
N ALA A 211 -3.60 0.64 -32.53
CA ALA A 211 -2.72 0.60 -33.70
C ALA A 211 -2.80 1.84 -34.61
N ALA A 212 -3.92 2.57 -34.57
CA ALA A 212 -4.12 3.80 -35.34
C ALA A 212 -3.57 5.06 -34.67
N VAL A 213 -3.18 4.99 -33.39
CA VAL A 213 -2.55 6.08 -32.67
C VAL A 213 -1.04 6.02 -32.91
N LYS A 214 -0.44 7.17 -33.23
CA LYS A 214 1.02 7.34 -33.21
C LYS A 214 1.39 7.88 -31.84
N ALA A 215 2.26 7.20 -31.11
CA ALA A 215 2.66 7.63 -29.78
C ALA A 215 4.14 7.35 -29.52
N GLU A 216 4.75 8.20 -28.71
CA GLU A 216 6.13 8.09 -28.27
C GLU A 216 6.19 8.39 -26.77
N LEU A 217 6.84 7.50 -26.03
CA LEU A 217 7.10 7.63 -24.60
C LEU A 217 8.57 7.98 -24.40
N THR A 218 8.84 9.10 -23.73
CA THR A 218 10.18 9.59 -23.43
C THR A 218 10.33 10.00 -21.96
N ILE A 219 11.58 10.18 -21.52
CA ILE A 219 11.91 10.76 -20.23
C ILE A 219 11.79 12.28 -20.34
N SER A 220 11.13 12.93 -19.39
CA SER A 220 10.96 14.38 -19.34
C SER A 220 11.84 14.97 -18.24
N GLU A 221 12.76 15.86 -18.59
CA GLU A 221 13.53 16.65 -17.60
C GLU A 221 12.80 17.94 -17.17
N ALA A 222 11.59 18.16 -17.71
CA ALA A 222 10.87 19.43 -17.56
C ALA A 222 10.00 19.52 -16.29
N SER A 223 10.23 18.67 -15.28
CA SER A 223 9.41 18.64 -14.06
C SER A 223 9.62 19.90 -13.20
N PRO A 224 8.65 20.27 -12.35
CA PRO A 224 8.78 21.44 -11.46
C PRO A 224 10.00 21.37 -10.53
N ASP A 225 10.35 20.16 -10.11
CA ASP A 225 11.36 19.91 -9.08
C ASP A 225 12.70 19.44 -9.67
N GLY A 226 12.83 19.42 -11.00
CA GLY A 226 14.03 18.95 -11.71
C GLY A 226 14.21 17.43 -11.77
N GLU A 227 13.35 16.67 -11.09
CA GLU A 227 13.35 15.21 -11.10
C GLU A 227 12.87 14.65 -12.46
N PRO A 228 13.48 13.57 -12.99
CA PRO A 228 13.03 12.95 -14.23
C PRO A 228 11.57 12.46 -14.15
N GLY A 229 10.75 12.94 -15.06
CA GLY A 229 9.36 12.53 -15.25
C GLY A 229 9.15 11.70 -16.51
N MET A 230 7.89 11.44 -16.80
CA MET A 230 7.45 10.80 -18.05
C MET A 230 6.85 11.85 -18.99
N ARG A 231 7.12 11.72 -20.30
CA ARG A 231 6.38 12.41 -21.35
C ARG A 231 5.84 11.40 -22.35
N VAL A 232 4.57 11.57 -22.72
CA VAL A 232 3.97 10.88 -23.87
C VAL A 232 3.49 11.92 -24.85
N ALA A 233 4.04 11.89 -26.06
CA ALA A 233 3.54 12.64 -27.20
C ALA A 233 2.76 11.67 -28.10
N TYR A 234 1.57 12.05 -28.55
CA TYR A 234 0.73 11.18 -29.36
C TYR A 234 -0.14 11.94 -30.36
N THR A 235 -0.70 11.25 -31.34
CA THR A 235 -1.64 11.78 -32.33
C THR A 235 -2.81 10.83 -32.50
N PHE A 236 -4.03 11.31 -32.25
CA PHE A 236 -5.27 10.57 -32.48
C PHE A 236 -5.79 10.83 -33.89
N PRO A 237 -6.28 9.80 -34.61
CA PRO A 237 -7.13 10.01 -35.77
C PRO A 237 -8.48 10.61 -35.35
N GLY A 238 -9.08 11.43 -36.21
CA GLY A 238 -10.40 12.00 -35.99
C GLY A 238 -11.55 10.99 -36.11
N GLY A 239 -12.66 11.27 -35.42
CA GLY A 239 -13.94 10.57 -35.60
C GLY A 239 -13.99 9.12 -35.12
N ARG A 240 -12.94 8.64 -34.45
CA ARG A 240 -12.84 7.26 -33.94
C ARG A 240 -12.57 7.24 -32.45
N HIS A 241 -13.18 6.29 -31.75
CA HIS A 241 -12.89 6.03 -30.35
C HIS A 241 -11.53 5.32 -30.24
N MET A 242 -10.59 5.94 -29.52
CA MET A 242 -9.19 5.53 -29.38
C MET A 242 -8.73 5.57 -27.92
N TYR A 243 -7.63 4.88 -27.61
CA TYR A 243 -6.87 5.07 -26.36
C TYR A 243 -5.37 5.24 -26.59
N CYS A 244 -4.74 6.00 -25.69
CA CYS A 244 -3.29 6.08 -25.51
C CYS A 244 -3.01 6.29 -24.03
N THR A 245 -2.44 5.29 -23.39
CA THR A 245 -2.25 5.23 -21.94
C THR A 245 -0.85 4.77 -21.60
N CYS A 246 -0.41 5.13 -20.41
CA CYS A 246 0.82 4.67 -19.81
C CYS A 246 0.51 4.06 -18.46
N SER A 247 1.19 2.95 -18.15
CA SER A 247 1.09 2.30 -16.86
C SER A 247 2.44 2.28 -16.15
N LEU A 248 2.42 2.44 -14.83
CA LEU A 248 3.56 2.35 -13.94
C LEU A 248 3.29 1.27 -12.89
N SER A 249 4.22 0.34 -12.68
CA SER A 249 4.10 -0.65 -11.60
C SER A 249 4.24 0.01 -10.24
N VAL A 250 3.45 -0.44 -9.27
CA VAL A 250 3.53 0.01 -7.87
C VAL A 250 4.66 -0.78 -7.20
N SER A 251 5.66 -0.08 -6.67
CA SER A 251 6.88 -0.67 -6.13
C SER A 251 6.89 -0.82 -4.60
N THR A 252 5.92 -0.25 -3.90
CA THR A 252 5.81 -0.43 -2.44
C THR A 252 5.31 -1.82 -2.08
N GLU A 253 5.85 -2.37 -1.00
CA GLU A 253 5.38 -3.65 -0.47
C GLU A 253 4.06 -3.51 0.32
N GLN A 254 3.67 -2.28 0.68
CA GLN A 254 2.54 -1.98 1.57
C GLN A 254 1.60 -0.88 1.01
N PRO A 255 1.07 -1.03 -0.23
CA PRO A 255 0.16 -0.05 -0.81
C PRO A 255 -1.12 0.20 0.03
N GLU A 256 -1.54 -0.78 0.83
CA GLU A 256 -2.71 -0.72 1.70
C GLU A 256 -2.60 0.24 2.88
N LEU A 257 -1.40 0.74 3.17
CA LEU A 257 -1.20 1.76 4.20
C LEU A 257 -1.59 3.17 3.72
N TYR A 258 -1.86 3.34 2.43
CA TYR A 258 -2.20 4.63 1.82
C TYR A 258 -3.71 4.75 1.56
N ARG A 259 -4.21 5.98 1.40
CA ARG A 259 -5.65 6.26 1.19
C ARG A 259 -5.93 7.09 -0.05
N ALA A 260 -4.90 7.62 -0.70
CA ALA A 260 -5.03 8.37 -1.93
C ALA A 260 -3.79 8.22 -2.82
N VAL A 261 -3.92 8.66 -4.07
CA VAL A 261 -2.78 8.91 -4.95
C VAL A 261 -2.69 10.40 -5.25
N ARG A 262 -1.47 10.94 -5.15
CA ARG A 262 -1.15 12.29 -5.61
C ARG A 262 -0.51 12.23 -6.98
N LEU A 263 -1.03 13.01 -7.93
CA LEU A 263 -0.57 13.11 -9.30
C LEU A 263 -0.14 14.55 -9.59
N THR A 264 1.11 14.75 -10.02
CA THR A 264 1.60 16.04 -10.54
C THR A 264 1.82 15.92 -12.05
N TYR A 265 1.04 16.66 -12.84
CA TYR A 265 1.00 16.53 -14.30
C TYR A 265 0.78 17.87 -15.01
N ARG A 266 1.04 17.88 -16.32
CA ARG A 266 0.45 18.83 -17.27
C ARG A 266 0.06 18.06 -18.54
N ALA A 267 -0.92 18.55 -19.28
CA ALA A 267 -1.36 17.88 -20.49
C ALA A 267 -2.03 18.84 -21.48
N SER A 268 -1.77 18.60 -22.77
CA SER A 268 -2.55 19.11 -23.90
C SER A 268 -3.26 17.95 -24.58
N LEU A 269 -4.53 18.10 -24.92
CA LEU A 269 -5.36 17.03 -25.48
C LEU A 269 -5.90 17.44 -26.85
N PRO A 270 -6.08 16.49 -27.78
CA PRO A 270 -6.75 16.76 -29.05
C PRO A 270 -8.18 17.30 -28.81
N PRO A 271 -8.72 18.14 -29.71
CA PRO A 271 -10.11 18.57 -29.65
C PRO A 271 -11.07 17.38 -29.50
N GLY A 272 -12.12 17.51 -28.69
CA GLY A 272 -13.09 16.44 -28.42
C GLY A 272 -12.74 15.52 -27.24
N ILE A 273 -11.48 15.51 -26.77
CA ILE A 273 -11.09 14.78 -25.56
C ILE A 273 -11.18 15.71 -24.34
N ALA A 274 -12.15 15.45 -23.46
CA ALA A 274 -12.46 16.35 -22.34
C ALA A 274 -11.47 16.28 -21.17
N GLY A 275 -10.72 15.19 -21.02
CA GLY A 275 -9.80 14.99 -19.91
C GLY A 275 -8.97 13.72 -20.02
N LEU A 276 -8.13 13.52 -19.03
CA LEU A 276 -7.30 12.33 -18.88
C LEU A 276 -8.11 11.15 -18.36
N LEU A 277 -7.69 9.96 -18.77
CA LEU A 277 -8.00 8.72 -18.08
C LEU A 277 -6.95 8.54 -16.98
N PHE A 278 -7.37 8.46 -15.72
CA PHE A 278 -6.49 8.10 -14.60
C PHE A 278 -7.13 6.97 -13.81
N GLY A 279 -6.35 5.96 -13.46
CA GLY A 279 -6.86 4.85 -12.67
C GLY A 279 -5.80 4.02 -11.96
N LEU A 280 -6.24 3.22 -11.01
CA LEU A 280 -5.43 2.27 -10.25
C LEU A 280 -5.90 0.86 -10.61
N ALA A 281 -4.98 -0.04 -10.91
CA ALA A 281 -5.30 -1.44 -11.15
C ALA A 281 -4.86 -2.27 -9.96
N ASP A 282 -5.79 -3.04 -9.41
CA ASP A 282 -5.49 -4.08 -8.44
C ASP A 282 -5.29 -5.44 -9.16
N ALA A 283 -5.42 -6.56 -8.45
CA ALA A 283 -5.24 -7.88 -9.06
C ALA A 283 -6.37 -8.26 -10.02
N ASP A 284 -7.57 -7.70 -9.82
CA ASP A 284 -8.80 -8.18 -10.44
C ASP A 284 -9.38 -7.14 -11.43
N ALA A 285 -9.26 -5.85 -11.12
CA ALA A 285 -9.91 -4.79 -11.88
C ALA A 285 -9.11 -3.49 -12.01
N LEU A 286 -9.65 -2.59 -12.84
CA LEU A 286 -9.20 -1.21 -12.98
C LEU A 286 -10.22 -0.27 -12.35
N TYR A 287 -9.73 0.68 -11.56
CA TYR A 287 -10.52 1.65 -10.81
C TYR A 287 -10.17 3.06 -11.27
N LEU A 288 -11.15 3.76 -11.85
CA LEU A 288 -10.98 5.07 -12.48
C LEU A 288 -11.33 6.20 -11.52
N ALA A 289 -10.50 7.25 -11.55
CA ALA A 289 -10.84 8.52 -10.93
C ALA A 289 -11.76 9.35 -11.83
N ALA A 290 -12.34 10.42 -11.29
CA ALA A 290 -12.92 11.47 -12.12
C ALA A 290 -11.84 12.04 -13.05
N SER A 291 -12.15 12.19 -14.34
CA SER A 291 -11.19 12.57 -15.38
C SER A 291 -10.49 13.90 -15.06
N PRO A 292 -9.16 13.89 -14.80
CA PRO A 292 -8.39 15.13 -14.67
C PRO A 292 -8.45 15.95 -15.96
N GLY A 293 -8.83 17.22 -15.88
CA GLY A 293 -8.87 18.10 -17.07
C GLY A 293 -7.46 18.37 -17.64
N PRO A 294 -7.35 18.81 -18.92
CA PRO A 294 -6.08 19.29 -19.47
C PRO A 294 -5.55 20.49 -18.69
N SER A 295 -4.23 20.70 -18.72
CA SER A 295 -3.58 21.86 -18.11
C SER A 295 -2.26 22.15 -18.83
N ALA A 296 -2.09 23.39 -19.31
CA ALA A 296 -0.81 23.83 -19.87
C ALA A 296 0.26 24.04 -18.78
N GLN A 297 -0.16 24.29 -17.55
CA GLN A 297 0.70 24.46 -16.38
C GLN A 297 0.76 23.17 -15.56
N TRP A 298 1.84 23.00 -14.80
CA TRP A 298 1.93 21.91 -13.84
C TRP A 298 0.84 22.03 -12.77
N ARG A 299 0.16 20.93 -12.53
CA ARG A 299 -0.95 20.83 -11.59
C ARG A 299 -0.78 19.58 -10.73
N THR A 300 -1.06 19.70 -9.44
CA THR A 300 -1.10 18.58 -8.51
C THR A 300 -2.53 18.28 -8.09
N LEU A 301 -2.91 17.01 -8.11
CA LEU A 301 -4.19 16.49 -7.66
C LEU A 301 -3.95 15.44 -6.59
N THR A 302 -4.77 15.43 -5.54
CA THR A 302 -4.85 14.29 -4.61
C THR A 302 -6.19 13.60 -4.84
N ILE A 303 -6.14 12.31 -5.16
CA ILE A 303 -7.29 11.50 -5.56
C ILE A 303 -7.53 10.43 -4.49
N PRO A 304 -8.54 10.61 -3.61
CA PRO A 304 -8.86 9.62 -2.58
C PRO A 304 -9.35 8.32 -3.20
N TYR A 305 -8.94 7.18 -2.64
CA TYR A 305 -9.39 5.85 -3.08
C TYR A 305 -10.91 5.71 -3.02
N SER A 306 -11.54 6.37 -2.04
CA SER A 306 -13.01 6.41 -1.89
C SER A 306 -13.76 7.05 -3.07
N THR A 307 -13.07 7.79 -3.94
CA THR A 307 -13.68 8.42 -5.12
C THR A 307 -13.56 7.57 -6.39
N LEU A 308 -12.78 6.49 -6.33
CA LEU A 308 -12.55 5.62 -7.48
C LEU A 308 -13.79 4.80 -7.81
N LYS A 309 -14.00 4.57 -9.11
CA LYS A 309 -15.10 3.75 -9.62
C LYS A 309 -14.55 2.67 -10.53
N ARG A 310 -15.01 1.43 -10.35
CA ARG A 310 -14.60 0.33 -11.21
C ARG A 310 -14.88 0.66 -12.68
N ALA A 311 -13.92 0.40 -13.55
CA ALA A 311 -14.10 0.49 -14.98
C ALA A 311 -15.18 -0.51 -15.43
N GLY A 312 -16.10 -0.07 -16.29
CA GLY A 312 -17.25 -0.90 -16.70
C GLY A 312 -16.88 -2.16 -17.48
N TRP A 313 -15.63 -2.26 -17.95
CA TRP A 313 -15.11 -3.38 -18.74
C TRP A 313 -14.23 -4.36 -17.95
N THR A 314 -14.07 -4.15 -16.63
CA THR A 314 -13.34 -5.08 -15.76
C THR A 314 -14.29 -5.78 -14.80
N GLN A 315 -13.94 -6.99 -14.37
CA GLN A 315 -14.69 -7.76 -13.38
C GLN A 315 -13.95 -7.71 -12.05
N ASP A 316 -14.70 -7.57 -10.97
CA ASP A 316 -14.18 -7.73 -9.62
C ASP A 316 -15.28 -8.39 -8.77
N PRO A 317 -15.00 -9.54 -8.13
CA PRO A 317 -15.95 -10.27 -7.30
C PRO A 317 -16.55 -9.45 -6.14
N ASN A 318 -15.79 -8.56 -5.51
CA ASN A 318 -16.24 -7.83 -4.32
C ASN A 318 -16.75 -6.41 -4.62
N GLY A 319 -16.47 -5.91 -5.83
CA GLY A 319 -16.98 -4.65 -6.34
C GLY A 319 -16.38 -3.40 -5.69
N ARG A 320 -15.21 -3.51 -5.06
CA ARG A 320 -14.49 -2.41 -4.41
C ARG A 320 -13.01 -2.42 -4.77
N PHE A 321 -12.38 -1.25 -4.74
CA PHE A 321 -10.94 -1.18 -4.90
C PHE A 321 -10.26 -1.77 -3.66
N ASP A 322 -9.34 -2.71 -3.87
CA ASP A 322 -8.55 -3.35 -2.80
C ASP A 322 -7.09 -2.86 -2.86
N PRO A 323 -6.70 -1.88 -2.03
CA PRO A 323 -5.34 -1.34 -2.01
C PRO A 323 -4.26 -2.39 -1.79
N GLU A 324 -4.54 -3.46 -1.04
CA GLU A 324 -3.61 -4.55 -0.75
C GLU A 324 -3.16 -5.33 -1.98
N THR A 325 -3.93 -5.27 -3.07
CA THR A 325 -3.63 -5.92 -4.34
C THR A 325 -3.31 -4.91 -5.44
N LEU A 326 -3.14 -3.61 -5.10
CA LEU A 326 -2.72 -2.56 -6.03
C LEU A 326 -1.40 -2.95 -6.73
N THR A 327 -1.46 -3.07 -8.06
CA THR A 327 -0.31 -3.48 -8.88
C THR A 327 0.19 -2.37 -9.80
N LYS A 328 -0.70 -1.51 -10.31
CA LYS A 328 -0.35 -0.49 -11.32
C LYS A 328 -1.11 0.81 -11.15
N VAL A 329 -0.49 1.90 -11.58
CA VAL A 329 -1.14 3.18 -11.85
C VAL A 329 -1.20 3.41 -13.35
N TRP A 330 -2.34 3.89 -13.85
CA TRP A 330 -2.60 4.18 -15.25
C TRP A 330 -2.91 5.66 -15.44
N ILE A 331 -2.34 6.26 -16.49
CA ILE A 331 -2.66 7.61 -16.94
C ILE A 331 -2.65 7.69 -18.46
N GLY A 332 -3.56 8.43 -19.07
CA GLY A 332 -3.60 8.55 -20.51
C GLY A 332 -4.80 9.32 -21.02
N THR A 333 -5.19 9.01 -22.24
CA THR A 333 -6.43 9.46 -22.87
C THR A 333 -7.21 8.29 -23.42
N HIS A 334 -8.53 8.47 -23.44
CA HIS A 334 -9.48 7.53 -23.99
C HIS A 334 -10.72 8.31 -24.45
N GLY A 335 -11.15 8.13 -25.70
CA GLY A 335 -12.29 8.85 -26.27
C GLY A 335 -12.16 9.06 -27.77
N ALA A 336 -13.00 9.92 -28.34
CA ALA A 336 -12.96 10.26 -29.76
C ALA A 336 -12.53 11.70 -29.98
N ALA A 337 -11.44 11.90 -30.72
CA ALA A 337 -11.02 13.24 -31.13
C ALA A 337 -11.98 13.77 -32.22
N ALA A 338 -12.32 15.05 -32.13
CA ALA A 338 -13.21 15.72 -33.08
C ALA A 338 -12.49 16.05 -34.40
N GLY A 339 -13.27 16.26 -35.47
CA GLY A 339 -12.75 16.65 -36.79
C GLY A 339 -11.76 15.64 -37.36
N GLU A 340 -10.60 16.12 -37.80
CA GLU A 340 -9.49 15.32 -38.35
C GLU A 340 -8.62 14.64 -37.26
N GLY A 341 -8.93 14.87 -35.99
CA GLY A 341 -8.14 14.40 -34.86
C GLY A 341 -7.15 15.45 -34.37
N GLY A 342 -6.01 15.01 -33.85
CA GLY A 342 -4.99 15.96 -33.40
C GLY A 342 -3.91 15.38 -32.51
N ALA A 343 -2.90 16.21 -32.24
CA ALA A 343 -1.82 15.89 -31.33
C ALA A 343 -2.24 16.12 -29.87
N GLY A 344 -1.67 15.32 -28.98
CA GLY A 344 -1.74 15.51 -27.55
C GLY A 344 -0.40 15.21 -26.90
N GLN A 345 -0.23 15.73 -25.69
CA GLN A 345 0.93 15.50 -24.86
C GLN A 345 0.51 15.35 -23.41
N ILE A 346 1.10 14.41 -22.70
CA ILE A 346 0.99 14.26 -21.26
C ILE A 346 2.40 14.28 -20.69
N ASP A 347 2.66 15.16 -19.73
CA ASP A 347 3.85 15.09 -18.89
C ASP A 347 3.42 14.76 -17.46
N VAL A 348 4.11 13.79 -16.83
CA VAL A 348 3.93 13.43 -15.43
C VAL A 348 5.24 13.65 -14.69
N ALA A 349 5.23 14.53 -13.70
CA ALA A 349 6.38 14.79 -12.85
C ALA A 349 6.45 13.79 -11.69
N ALA A 350 5.31 13.57 -11.02
CA ALA A 350 5.26 12.73 -9.83
C ALA A 350 3.94 11.96 -9.72
N ILE A 351 4.05 10.73 -9.24
CA ILE A 351 2.94 9.93 -8.71
C ILE A 351 3.37 9.45 -7.34
N GLU A 352 2.56 9.73 -6.33
CA GLU A 352 2.84 9.35 -4.94
C GLU A 352 1.63 8.63 -4.35
N LEU A 353 1.86 7.57 -3.59
CA LEU A 353 0.85 7.07 -2.65
C LEU A 353 0.89 7.94 -1.41
N VAL A 354 -0.26 8.44 -0.96
CA VAL A 354 -0.35 9.34 0.20
C VAL A 354 -1.29 8.76 1.28
N PRO A 355 -0.94 8.94 2.57
CA PRO A 355 -1.65 8.29 3.68
C PRO A 355 -3.11 8.69 3.79
#